data_AF-A0A534T8E7-F1
#
_entry.id   AF-A0A534T8E7-F1
#
_cell.length_a   1.000
_cell.length_b   1.000
_cell.length_c   1.000
_cell.angle_alpha   90.00
_cell.angle_beta   90.00
_cell.angle_gamma   90.00
#
_symmetry.space_group_name_H-M   'P 1'
#
loop_
_entity.id
_entity.type
_entity.pdbx_description
1 polymer ?
#
loop_
_entity_poly.entity_id
_entity_poly.type
_entity_poly.pdbx_seq_one_letter_code
_entity_poly.pdbx_strand_id
1 'polypeptide(L)'
;MSAAIAEVVGDSPSSRSAHYGEPIFQSAALRVVHSRTRLRREGIPMRVSVCVVVAAVVISCGGTSGGGSQDAGIPMVAVTITVAGPGSVKVPGIDCRSSCRTTLPQGTSLHIEAAPDPGARFSGWSGACSGVGACDVVVAQDVTVSAAFAAISPPQRVTLSVTVSGSGHVTSAPAGIACPANCSAAFDVGSGVQLTATADSSFAFAGWSGACAGQGTCAVTMTADQTVGASFAVTSVITSCRPITAPGTYAVTGQISSSDTCLDIHDTHGVTIDCGGQTVGGSPALVMTNVDGFSIKNCHFVPTASFYLANLLHVSNGTFQHDTFGSAPVNVVHAADVRIDQNTFNASYWQSYSHRVVLSSNTLVSSARGSAFAGAMIGSTFGSDNQFVGNVMDGKWAGSGQTETDDGVVIGDESGDVVSGNTISNVFDCGIETTGVIANATISNNNITRTGFCGIGGWYWNSLKASTISGNVATGVPRLFHFFRIFGLRPARFDSLHEMPADAAVYFNDNVFDGNRLVNPSTQATSSSIIRVYDQLDYSGSVSSVIPGERAPGSSDFILSNNIFRNNDFGHTLLAPDFGAPVVPGLVIDGGGNICNVSGGVPYPLACQ
;
A
#
# COMPACT_ATOMS: atom_id res chain seq x y z
N MET A 1 -21.80 33.32 -14.43
CA MET A 1 -20.66 33.96 -15.14
C MET A 1 -19.83 34.66 -14.09
N SER A 2 -18.49 34.62 -14.23
CA SER A 2 -17.56 34.33 -13.12
C SER A 2 -17.82 32.88 -12.64
N ALA A 3 -17.14 31.84 -13.13
CA ALA A 3 -15.76 31.66 -13.60
C ALA A 3 -14.73 31.64 -12.45
N ALA A 4 -14.26 30.44 -12.14
CA ALA A 4 -13.26 30.14 -11.11
C ALA A 4 -11.99 29.49 -11.71
N ILE A 5 -11.63 29.87 -12.94
CA ILE A 5 -10.37 29.48 -13.60
C ILE A 5 -9.72 30.75 -14.17
N ALA A 6 -9.13 31.57 -13.29
CA ALA A 6 -8.27 32.71 -13.64
C ALA A 6 -7.46 33.20 -12.42
N GLU A 7 -6.25 33.68 -12.70
CA GLU A 7 -5.37 34.52 -11.86
C GLU A 7 -4.92 34.01 -10.47
N VAL A 8 -3.73 33.41 -10.47
CA VAL A 8 -2.75 33.53 -9.37
C VAL A 8 -2.09 34.91 -9.46
N VAL A 9 -2.09 35.74 -8.39
CA VAL A 9 -1.08 36.77 -8.00
C VAL A 9 -1.62 37.68 -6.86
N GLY A 10 -0.75 38.12 -5.93
CA GLY A 10 -0.90 39.46 -5.30
C GLY A 10 -1.14 39.60 -3.78
N ASP A 11 -0.06 39.49 -2.99
CA ASP A 11 0.25 40.20 -1.72
C ASP A 11 -0.83 40.65 -0.69
N SER A 12 -0.75 40.04 0.50
CA SER A 12 -0.25 40.65 1.77
C SER A 12 -1.01 41.80 2.51
N PRO A 13 -0.83 41.94 3.85
CA PRO A 13 -1.96 42.26 4.74
C PRO A 13 -1.78 43.49 5.66
N SER A 14 -2.83 43.87 6.43
CA SER A 14 -2.63 44.68 7.65
C SER A 14 -3.67 44.56 8.79
N SER A 15 -3.14 44.49 10.02
CA SER A 15 -3.68 45.02 11.30
C SER A 15 -4.72 44.26 12.17
N ARG A 16 -4.22 43.72 13.30
CA ARG A 16 -4.49 44.10 14.72
C ARG A 16 -5.95 44.20 15.23
N SER A 17 -6.30 43.86 16.49
CA SER A 17 -5.60 43.21 17.63
C SER A 17 -6.55 43.11 18.86
N ALA A 18 -6.14 42.38 19.91
CA ALA A 18 -6.60 42.51 21.32
C ALA A 18 -8.02 41.97 21.67
N HIS A 19 -8.36 41.51 22.90
CA HIS A 19 -7.58 41.23 24.14
C HIS A 19 -8.38 40.39 25.17
N TYR A 20 -7.67 39.73 26.12
CA TYR A 20 -8.08 39.22 27.47
C TYR A 20 -9.18 38.13 27.59
N GLY A 21 -9.06 37.24 28.59
CA GLY A 21 -10.12 36.25 28.88
C GLY A 21 -9.92 35.12 29.92
N GLU A 22 -8.73 34.85 30.47
CA GLU A 22 -8.54 33.85 31.55
C GLU A 22 -9.22 34.28 32.87
N PRO A 23 -9.88 33.37 33.62
CA PRO A 23 -9.18 32.78 34.76
C PRO A 23 -9.58 31.34 35.20
N ILE A 24 -8.55 30.51 35.40
CA ILE A 24 -8.18 29.81 36.66
C ILE A 24 -9.32 29.19 37.50
N PHE A 25 -9.26 27.87 37.72
CA PHE A 25 -9.58 27.24 39.01
C PHE A 25 -8.58 26.11 39.35
N GLN A 26 -8.24 25.95 40.63
CA GLN A 26 -7.23 25.00 41.11
C GLN A 26 -7.83 23.74 41.76
N SER A 27 -7.00 22.69 41.79
CA SER A 27 -6.85 21.57 42.75
C SER A 27 -7.66 21.62 44.08
N ALA A 28 -8.01 20.51 44.75
CA ALA A 28 -7.20 19.30 44.92
C ALA A 28 -7.92 18.05 45.48
N ALA A 29 -7.39 16.88 45.13
CA ALA A 29 -7.09 15.68 45.95
C ALA A 29 -7.97 15.21 47.14
N LEU A 30 -8.42 13.95 47.05
CA LEU A 30 -8.37 12.91 48.10
C LEU A 30 -8.34 11.55 47.38
N ARG A 31 -7.40 10.60 47.49
CA ARG A 31 -6.42 10.14 48.51
C ARG A 31 -7.01 9.17 49.56
N VAL A 32 -6.22 8.13 49.87
CA VAL A 32 -6.41 6.99 50.80
C VAL A 32 -7.00 5.72 50.14
N VAL A 33 -6.44 4.49 50.13
CA VAL A 33 -5.19 3.80 50.56
C VAL A 33 -5.50 2.56 51.44
N HIS A 34 -4.96 1.39 51.05
CA HIS A 34 -4.82 0.13 51.83
C HIS A 34 -6.10 -0.71 52.12
N SER A 35 -6.07 -2.06 52.28
CA SER A 35 -5.04 -3.09 52.01
C SER A 35 -5.53 -4.52 52.33
N ARG A 36 -5.01 -5.55 51.63
CA ARG A 36 -4.90 -6.98 52.07
C ARG A 36 -6.28 -7.70 52.32
N THR A 37 -6.42 -9.03 52.48
CA THR A 37 -5.47 -10.11 52.86
C THR A 37 -5.90 -11.51 52.34
N ARG A 38 -4.90 -12.39 52.10
CA ARG A 38 -4.85 -13.89 52.06
C ARG A 38 -6.12 -14.75 52.32
N LEU A 39 -6.11 -15.96 51.75
CA LEU A 39 -6.14 -17.31 52.39
C LEU A 39 -5.58 -18.36 51.38
N ARG A 40 -4.72 -19.35 51.72
CA ARG A 40 -4.99 -20.77 52.15
C ARG A 40 -5.92 -21.55 51.19
N ARG A 41 -5.79 -22.86 50.90
CA ARG A 41 -5.10 -24.06 51.47
C ARG A 41 -5.06 -25.17 50.35
N GLU A 42 -4.37 -26.33 50.34
CA GLU A 42 -3.19 -26.95 51.01
C GLU A 42 -2.76 -28.21 50.19
N GLY A 43 -1.63 -28.89 50.47
CA GLY A 43 -1.26 -30.18 49.83
C GLY A 43 0.14 -30.69 50.20
N ILE A 44 0.32 -32.02 50.37
CA ILE A 44 1.58 -32.69 50.81
C ILE A 44 1.82 -34.01 50.01
N PRO A 45 3.00 -34.67 50.08
CA PRO A 45 3.58 -35.39 48.93
C PRO A 45 3.37 -36.92 48.94
N MET A 46 3.78 -37.59 47.86
CA MET A 46 3.98 -39.05 47.85
C MET A 46 5.15 -39.46 46.95
N ARG A 47 5.92 -40.49 47.37
CA ARG A 47 6.96 -41.16 46.58
C ARG A 47 6.38 -42.41 45.92
N VAL A 48 6.86 -42.76 44.72
CA VAL A 48 6.96 -44.16 44.27
C VAL A 48 8.31 -44.36 43.58
N SER A 49 9.05 -45.40 43.98
CA SER A 49 10.27 -45.85 43.29
C SER A 49 10.29 -47.38 43.32
N VAL A 50 10.17 -47.98 42.14
CA VAL A 50 9.88 -49.39 41.82
C VAL A 50 10.48 -49.54 40.40
N CYS A 51 11.41 -50.43 40.04
CA CYS A 51 11.67 -51.86 40.31
C CYS A 51 13.16 -52.15 39.89
N VAL A 52 13.83 -53.30 40.05
CA VAL A 52 13.67 -54.59 40.77
C VAL A 52 15.09 -54.97 41.26
N VAL A 53 15.22 -55.67 42.39
CA VAL A 53 16.46 -56.40 42.74
C VAL A 53 16.29 -57.88 42.37
N VAL A 54 17.24 -58.42 41.59
CA VAL A 54 17.35 -59.88 41.35
C VAL A 54 18.47 -60.44 42.23
N ALA A 55 18.20 -61.54 42.93
CA ALA A 55 19.13 -62.11 43.90
C ALA A 55 20.19 -63.00 43.25
N ALA A 56 21.44 -62.88 43.70
CA ALA A 56 22.49 -63.85 43.41
C ALA A 56 22.37 -65.05 44.38
N VAL A 57 22.06 -66.23 43.85
CA VAL A 57 22.09 -67.49 44.61
C VAL A 57 23.39 -68.21 44.30
N VAL A 58 24.26 -68.33 45.31
CA VAL A 58 25.50 -69.11 45.23
C VAL A 58 25.29 -70.40 46.01
N ILE A 59 25.30 -71.55 45.33
CA ILE A 59 25.25 -72.87 45.97
C ILE A 59 26.50 -73.66 45.58
N SER A 60 27.13 -74.20 46.62
CA SER A 60 28.35 -75.01 46.61
C SER A 60 28.38 -76.11 45.55
N CYS A 61 29.57 -76.37 45.02
CA CYS A 61 29.88 -77.66 44.40
C CYS A 61 29.64 -78.80 45.40
N GLY A 62 29.16 -79.93 44.87
CA GLY A 62 29.11 -81.21 45.56
C GLY A 62 28.90 -82.28 44.50
N GLY A 63 29.76 -83.28 44.44
CA GLY A 63 29.68 -84.29 43.38
C GLY A 63 30.19 -85.65 43.83
N THR A 64 29.55 -86.69 43.30
CA THR A 64 30.11 -88.05 43.21
C THR A 64 29.38 -88.86 42.13
N SER A 65 30.16 -89.75 41.50
CA SER A 65 29.74 -91.04 40.88
C SER A 65 28.54 -91.08 39.91
N GLY A 66 28.87 -91.30 38.63
CA GLY A 66 28.50 -92.58 37.99
C GLY A 66 27.29 -92.60 37.07
N GLY A 67 27.55 -92.68 35.76
CA GLY A 67 26.54 -92.93 34.73
C GLY A 67 27.02 -92.45 33.37
N GLY A 68 27.31 -93.36 32.45
CA GLY A 68 27.78 -93.01 31.11
C GLY A 68 26.63 -92.91 30.11
N SER A 69 26.49 -91.75 29.46
CA SER A 69 25.77 -91.60 28.19
C SER A 69 26.68 -90.90 27.19
N GLN A 70 26.64 -91.31 25.92
CA GLN A 70 27.43 -90.65 24.87
C GLN A 70 26.80 -89.30 24.55
N ASP A 71 27.47 -88.21 24.95
CA ASP A 71 27.08 -86.87 24.56
C ASP A 71 27.59 -86.57 23.16
N ALA A 72 26.68 -86.43 22.20
CA ALA A 72 26.98 -86.04 20.83
C ALA A 72 27.17 -84.51 20.79
N GLY A 73 28.32 -84.06 21.31
CA GLY A 73 28.61 -82.64 21.56
C GLY A 73 28.28 -81.75 20.36
N ILE A 74 27.43 -80.75 20.59
CA ILE A 74 26.94 -79.81 19.58
C ILE A 74 28.15 -79.15 18.89
N PRO A 75 28.25 -79.18 17.54
CA PRO A 75 29.40 -78.61 16.85
C PRO A 75 29.50 -77.11 17.10
N MET A 76 30.73 -76.66 17.35
CA MET A 76 31.05 -75.25 17.59
C MET A 76 31.31 -74.54 16.26
N VAL A 77 30.66 -73.40 16.08
CA VAL A 77 30.54 -72.66 14.82
C VAL A 77 31.01 -71.21 15.03
N ALA A 78 31.76 -70.64 14.10
CA ALA A 78 32.36 -69.33 14.30
C ALA A 78 31.43 -68.17 13.89
N VAL A 79 31.36 -67.16 14.77
CA VAL A 79 30.73 -65.87 14.53
C VAL A 79 31.84 -64.83 14.40
N THR A 80 31.89 -64.15 13.25
CA THR A 80 32.83 -63.05 12.98
C THR A 80 32.06 -61.74 12.87
N ILE A 81 32.35 -60.78 13.74
CA ILE A 81 31.79 -59.43 13.70
C ILE A 81 32.87 -58.49 13.17
N THR A 82 32.55 -57.68 12.16
CA THR A 82 33.43 -56.62 11.67
C THR A 82 32.75 -55.25 11.75
N VAL A 83 33.54 -54.22 12.00
CA VAL A 83 33.10 -52.84 12.22
C VAL A 83 33.92 -51.91 11.36
N ALA A 84 33.25 -51.09 10.55
CA ALA A 84 33.85 -50.07 9.71
C ALA A 84 33.33 -48.68 10.11
N GLY A 85 34.24 -47.78 10.50
CA GLY A 85 33.91 -46.42 10.94
C GLY A 85 33.67 -46.29 12.46
N PRO A 86 33.32 -45.07 12.92
CA PRO A 86 33.20 -44.74 14.34
C PRO A 86 31.93 -45.32 15.01
N GLY A 87 32.08 -46.46 15.67
CA GLY A 87 31.04 -47.09 16.48
C GLY A 87 31.47 -48.45 17.03
N SER A 88 30.54 -49.14 17.67
CA SER A 88 30.71 -50.52 18.13
C SER A 88 29.49 -51.39 17.84
N VAL A 89 29.68 -52.69 17.93
CA VAL A 89 28.63 -53.71 17.84
C VAL A 89 28.55 -54.45 19.17
N LYS A 90 27.38 -54.42 19.79
CA LYS A 90 27.11 -55.07 21.07
C LYS A 90 26.45 -56.42 20.84
N VAL A 91 27.02 -57.44 21.49
CA VAL A 91 26.40 -58.75 21.69
C VAL A 91 26.57 -59.14 23.17
N PRO A 92 25.82 -60.12 23.69
CA PRO A 92 25.91 -60.51 25.10
C PRO A 92 27.35 -60.84 25.53
N GLY A 93 27.94 -59.95 26.34
CA GLY A 93 29.30 -60.07 26.88
C GLY A 93 30.44 -59.50 26.03
N ILE A 94 30.19 -58.91 24.84
CA ILE A 94 31.25 -58.36 23.97
C ILE A 94 30.82 -57.01 23.35
N ASP A 95 31.65 -55.98 23.50
CA ASP A 95 31.59 -54.71 22.74
C ASP A 95 32.66 -54.73 21.63
N CYS A 96 32.26 -54.99 20.39
CA CYS A 96 33.18 -55.13 19.26
C CYS A 96 33.41 -53.79 18.55
N ARG A 97 34.68 -53.38 18.38
CA ARG A 97 35.06 -52.08 17.79
C ARG A 97 35.94 -52.17 16.53
N SER A 98 36.25 -53.36 16.05
CA SER A 98 37.02 -53.56 14.81
C SER A 98 36.73 -54.91 14.16
N SER A 99 37.40 -55.99 14.58
CA SER A 99 37.10 -57.36 14.16
C SER A 99 37.18 -58.29 15.36
N CYS A 100 36.08 -59.00 15.62
CA CYS A 100 35.95 -59.91 16.74
C CYS A 100 35.46 -61.26 16.24
N ARG A 101 36.10 -62.36 16.67
CA ARG A 101 35.67 -63.72 16.33
C ARG A 101 35.47 -64.53 17.61
N THR A 102 34.35 -65.22 17.69
CA THR A 102 34.03 -66.18 18.76
C THR A 102 33.49 -67.47 18.15
N THR A 103 33.38 -68.54 18.93
CA THR A 103 32.71 -69.78 18.52
C THR A 103 31.58 -70.10 19.49
N LEU A 104 30.43 -70.53 18.96
CA LEU A 104 29.21 -70.83 19.72
C LEU A 104 28.63 -72.18 19.26
N PRO A 105 27.84 -72.87 20.10
CA PRO A 105 27.13 -74.08 19.68
C PRO A 105 26.19 -73.80 18.50
N GLN A 106 26.18 -74.69 17.50
CA GLN A 106 25.28 -74.61 16.37
C GLN A 106 23.81 -74.47 16.83
N GLY A 107 23.08 -73.53 16.24
CA GLY A 107 21.70 -73.21 16.61
C GLY A 107 21.54 -72.12 17.68
N THR A 108 22.64 -71.56 18.21
CA THR A 108 22.56 -70.40 19.13
C THR A 108 21.95 -69.19 18.43
N SER A 109 20.93 -68.57 19.02
CA SER A 109 20.40 -67.27 18.58
C SER A 109 21.18 -66.12 19.21
N LEU A 110 21.60 -65.15 18.39
CA LEU A 110 22.25 -63.92 18.81
C LEU A 110 21.39 -62.70 18.46
N HIS A 111 21.14 -61.84 19.45
CA HIS A 111 20.68 -60.47 19.25
C HIS A 111 21.90 -59.55 19.16
N ILE A 112 21.94 -58.69 18.14
CA ILE A 112 23.10 -57.86 17.77
C ILE A 112 22.64 -56.41 17.57
N GLU A 113 23.18 -55.49 18.38
CA GLU A 113 22.89 -54.06 18.32
C GLU A 113 24.08 -53.25 17.78
N ALA A 114 23.80 -52.20 17.00
CA ALA A 114 24.80 -51.22 16.58
C ALA A 114 24.78 -49.99 17.50
N ALA A 115 25.93 -49.59 18.01
CA ALA A 115 26.10 -48.42 18.87
C ALA A 115 27.05 -47.40 18.21
N PRO A 116 26.55 -46.35 17.53
CA PRO A 116 27.39 -45.28 17.00
C PRO A 116 28.15 -44.57 18.11
N ASP A 117 29.41 -44.19 17.85
CA ASP A 117 30.13 -43.28 18.74
C ASP A 117 29.59 -41.84 18.60
N PRO A 118 29.82 -40.93 19.57
CA PRO A 118 29.36 -39.55 19.49
C PRO A 118 29.84 -38.84 18.21
N GLY A 119 28.91 -38.22 17.47
CA GLY A 119 29.20 -37.61 16.17
C GLY A 119 29.15 -38.59 14.98
N ALA A 120 28.71 -39.84 15.19
CA ALA A 120 28.49 -40.83 14.13
C ALA A 120 27.02 -41.22 13.99
N ARG A 121 26.68 -41.79 12.83
CA ARG A 121 25.42 -42.49 12.58
C ARG A 121 25.69 -43.91 12.11
N PHE A 122 24.82 -44.85 12.49
CA PHE A 122 24.80 -46.16 11.87
C PHE A 122 24.38 -46.01 10.40
N SER A 123 25.05 -46.74 9.50
CA SER A 123 24.78 -46.75 8.06
C SER A 123 24.16 -48.05 7.57
N GLY A 124 24.25 -49.12 8.37
CA GLY A 124 23.57 -50.39 8.13
C GLY A 124 24.47 -51.61 8.31
N TRP A 125 23.82 -52.77 8.30
CA TRP A 125 24.47 -54.08 8.33
C TRP A 125 24.75 -54.62 6.92
N SER A 126 25.73 -55.51 6.83
CA SER A 126 25.97 -56.42 5.70
C SER A 126 26.50 -57.77 6.20
N GLY A 127 26.67 -58.73 5.29
CA GLY A 127 26.94 -60.13 5.62
C GLY A 127 25.64 -60.89 5.88
N ALA A 128 25.55 -61.59 7.01
CA ALA A 128 24.33 -62.30 7.42
C ALA A 128 23.22 -61.39 7.98
N CYS A 129 23.52 -60.11 8.19
CA CYS A 129 22.58 -59.06 8.60
C CYS A 129 22.40 -58.05 7.45
N SER A 130 21.24 -57.39 7.38
CA SER A 130 21.00 -56.28 6.45
C SER A 130 20.07 -55.22 7.06
N GLY A 131 19.98 -54.05 6.42
CA GLY A 131 19.17 -52.93 6.91
C GLY A 131 19.79 -52.19 8.09
N VAL A 132 18.97 -51.43 8.84
CA VAL A 132 19.41 -50.48 9.89
C VAL A 132 18.80 -50.71 11.28
N GLY A 133 17.98 -51.76 11.45
CA GLY A 133 17.45 -52.17 12.77
C GLY A 133 18.47 -52.94 13.61
N ALA A 134 18.05 -53.49 14.75
CA ALA A 134 18.80 -54.57 15.40
C ALA A 134 18.80 -55.82 14.50
N CYS A 135 19.79 -56.71 14.68
CA CYS A 135 19.88 -57.94 13.90
C CYS A 135 19.81 -59.18 14.80
N ASP A 136 18.89 -60.09 14.48
CA ASP A 136 18.76 -61.40 15.11
C ASP A 136 19.28 -62.49 14.16
N VAL A 137 20.28 -63.28 14.60
CA VAL A 137 20.97 -64.30 13.80
C VAL A 137 20.96 -65.64 14.52
N VAL A 138 20.51 -66.70 13.84
CA VAL A 138 20.69 -68.09 14.31
C VAL A 138 21.98 -68.64 13.71
N VAL A 139 22.92 -69.03 14.57
CA VAL A 139 24.27 -69.49 14.19
C VAL A 139 24.21 -70.96 13.70
N ALA A 140 23.70 -71.16 12.48
CA ALA A 140 23.55 -72.48 11.87
C ALA A 140 24.83 -72.97 11.13
N GLN A 141 25.71 -72.06 10.72
CA GLN A 141 27.01 -72.31 10.07
C GLN A 141 27.93 -71.09 10.29
N ASP A 142 29.21 -71.18 9.89
CA ASP A 142 30.17 -70.07 10.07
C ASP A 142 29.62 -68.78 9.43
N VAL A 143 29.55 -67.71 10.23
CA VAL A 143 28.74 -66.52 9.92
C VAL A 143 29.53 -65.24 10.14
N THR A 144 29.38 -64.30 9.20
CA THR A 144 29.99 -62.97 9.28
C THR A 144 28.92 -61.89 9.28
N VAL A 145 29.02 -60.98 10.25
CA VAL A 145 28.15 -59.80 10.41
C VAL A 145 29.03 -58.55 10.36
N SER A 146 28.64 -57.57 9.54
CA SER A 146 29.47 -56.39 9.26
C SER A 146 28.66 -55.12 9.46
N ALA A 147 29.12 -54.24 10.36
CA ALA A 147 28.48 -52.97 10.69
C ALA A 147 29.23 -51.79 10.06
N ALA A 148 28.51 -50.91 9.37
CA ALA A 148 29.05 -49.67 8.83
C ALA A 148 28.55 -48.44 9.63
N PHE A 149 29.46 -47.56 10.02
CA PHE A 149 29.20 -46.29 10.69
C PHE A 149 29.79 -45.13 9.85
N ALA A 150 29.06 -44.03 9.77
CA ALA A 150 29.51 -42.82 9.07
C ALA A 150 29.62 -41.66 10.06
N ALA A 151 30.71 -40.90 9.98
CA ALA A 151 30.82 -39.64 10.71
C ALA A 151 29.79 -38.63 10.19
N ILE A 152 29.24 -37.82 11.10
CA ILE A 152 28.38 -36.69 10.79
C ILE A 152 29.28 -35.46 10.71
N SER A 153 29.56 -34.99 9.49
CA SER A 153 30.24 -33.71 9.31
C SER A 153 29.41 -32.58 9.95
N PRO A 154 30.00 -31.69 10.76
CA PRO A 154 29.29 -30.51 11.23
C PRO A 154 28.91 -29.62 10.03
N PRO A 155 27.80 -28.85 10.11
CA PRO A 155 27.45 -27.92 9.05
C PRO A 155 28.58 -26.90 8.86
N GLN A 156 28.95 -26.65 7.60
CA GLN A 156 29.87 -25.57 7.28
C GLN A 156 29.18 -24.25 7.62
N ARG A 157 29.86 -23.40 8.40
CA ARG A 157 29.37 -22.07 8.76
C ARG A 157 30.26 -20.99 8.17
N VAL A 158 29.63 -19.87 7.85
CA VAL A 158 30.23 -18.67 7.26
C VAL A 158 29.72 -17.43 7.99
N THR A 159 30.51 -16.38 7.97
CA THR A 159 30.40 -15.22 8.85
C THR A 159 29.66 -14.08 8.15
N LEU A 160 28.55 -13.63 8.74
CA LEU A 160 27.96 -12.34 8.38
C LEU A 160 28.47 -11.29 9.36
N SER A 161 29.08 -10.22 8.84
CA SER A 161 29.51 -9.07 9.63
C SER A 161 28.78 -7.80 9.22
N VAL A 162 28.17 -7.12 10.18
CA VAL A 162 27.45 -5.86 9.99
C VAL A 162 28.33 -4.69 10.42
N THR A 163 28.40 -3.64 9.61
CA THR A 163 28.91 -2.33 10.04
C THR A 163 27.74 -1.38 10.27
N VAL A 164 27.85 -0.51 11.28
CA VAL A 164 26.85 0.52 11.58
C VAL A 164 27.52 1.89 11.49
N SER A 165 26.92 2.81 10.74
CA SER A 165 27.32 4.23 10.69
C SER A 165 26.18 5.12 11.15
N GLY A 166 26.45 6.06 12.05
CA GLY A 166 25.41 6.80 12.78
C GLY A 166 24.95 6.06 14.05
N SER A 167 23.82 6.46 14.62
CA SER A 167 23.29 5.88 15.86
C SER A 167 22.03 5.03 15.59
N GLY A 168 22.13 3.75 15.93
CA GLY A 168 21.04 2.80 15.80
C GLY A 168 21.49 1.36 16.06
N HIS A 169 20.51 0.47 16.08
CA HIS A 169 20.64 -0.95 16.35
C HIS A 169 20.35 -1.80 15.11
N VAL A 170 21.00 -2.96 14.99
CA VAL A 170 20.70 -3.97 13.97
C VAL A 170 20.60 -5.35 14.60
N THR A 171 19.51 -6.06 14.36
CA THR A 171 19.30 -7.45 14.81
C THR A 171 19.11 -8.41 13.64
N SER A 172 19.33 -9.70 13.86
CA SER A 172 19.14 -10.75 12.85
C SER A 172 18.08 -11.80 13.22
N ALA A 173 17.45 -12.37 12.19
CA ALA A 173 16.68 -13.61 12.25
C ALA A 173 17.24 -14.59 11.19
N PRO A 174 17.82 -15.76 11.55
CA PRO A 174 18.03 -16.28 12.90
C PRO A 174 18.88 -15.37 13.81
N ALA A 175 18.69 -15.51 15.12
CA ALA A 175 19.37 -14.67 16.12
C ALA A 175 20.88 -14.93 16.14
N GLY A 176 21.67 -13.86 16.13
CA GLY A 176 23.13 -13.90 16.21
C GLY A 176 23.76 -12.51 16.21
N ILE A 177 23.24 -11.60 15.38
CA ILE A 177 23.65 -10.20 15.33
C ILE A 177 22.72 -9.34 16.21
N ALA A 178 23.32 -8.40 16.95
CA ALA A 178 22.69 -7.45 17.84
C ALA A 178 23.61 -6.20 18.00
N CYS A 179 23.77 -5.43 16.92
CA CYS A 179 24.61 -4.23 16.91
C CYS A 179 24.05 -3.12 17.85
N PRO A 180 24.93 -2.28 18.45
CA PRO A 180 26.39 -2.30 18.31
C PRO A 180 27.10 -3.32 19.23
N ALA A 181 26.38 -4.06 20.09
CA ALA A 181 26.97 -4.93 21.10
C ALA A 181 27.57 -6.23 20.53
N ASN A 182 26.93 -6.86 19.54
CA ASN A 182 27.55 -7.88 18.71
C ASN A 182 27.20 -7.65 17.22
N CYS A 183 28.21 -7.39 16.40
CA CYS A 183 28.04 -7.11 14.97
C CYS A 183 28.52 -8.22 14.04
N SER A 184 28.85 -9.42 14.55
CA SER A 184 29.27 -10.54 13.71
C SER A 184 28.74 -11.87 14.23
N ALA A 185 28.30 -12.76 13.33
CA ALA A 185 27.83 -14.10 13.67
C ALA A 185 28.05 -15.09 12.53
N ALA A 186 28.27 -16.37 12.89
CA ALA A 186 28.48 -17.45 11.94
C ALA A 186 27.19 -18.28 11.75
N PHE A 187 26.72 -18.35 10.51
CA PHE A 187 25.48 -19.01 10.09
C PHE A 187 25.77 -20.18 9.14
N ASP A 188 24.88 -21.16 9.06
CA ASP A 188 25.06 -22.34 8.21
C ASP A 188 25.01 -21.97 6.72
N VAL A 189 25.88 -22.58 5.90
CA VAL A 189 25.92 -22.34 4.45
C VAL A 189 24.58 -22.74 3.81
N GLY A 190 24.04 -21.83 3.01
CA GLY A 190 22.71 -21.94 2.39
C GLY A 190 21.55 -21.40 3.23
N SER A 191 21.79 -20.97 4.47
CA SER A 191 20.75 -20.31 5.29
C SER A 191 20.44 -18.88 4.83
N GLY A 192 19.19 -18.47 5.01
CA GLY A 192 18.75 -17.09 4.86
C GLY A 192 18.79 -16.36 6.19
N VAL A 193 19.38 -15.17 6.22
CA VAL A 193 19.45 -14.28 7.39
C VAL A 193 18.76 -12.96 7.03
N GLN A 194 17.66 -12.64 7.73
CA GLN A 194 16.99 -11.36 7.65
C GLN A 194 17.60 -10.38 8.67
N LEU A 195 17.86 -9.14 8.26
CA LEU A 195 18.33 -8.08 9.16
C LEU A 195 17.27 -6.99 9.34
N THR A 196 17.13 -6.52 10.58
CA THR A 196 16.21 -5.46 11.00
C THR A 196 17.00 -4.33 11.61
N ALA A 197 16.82 -3.10 11.11
CA ALA A 197 17.44 -1.89 11.63
C ALA A 197 16.43 -1.07 12.45
N THR A 198 16.87 -0.52 13.58
CA THR A 198 16.09 0.37 14.45
C THR A 198 16.94 1.60 14.74
N ALA A 199 16.49 2.79 14.35
CA ALA A 199 17.24 4.03 14.61
C ALA A 199 17.12 4.47 16.08
N ASP A 200 18.15 5.14 16.59
CA ASP A 200 18.09 5.78 17.90
C ASP A 200 17.29 7.09 17.85
N SER A 201 16.98 7.66 19.02
CA SER A 201 16.34 8.98 19.12
C SER A 201 17.15 10.06 18.37
N SER A 202 16.46 10.85 17.54
CA SER A 202 17.07 11.86 16.65
C SER A 202 17.97 11.29 15.54
N PHE A 203 17.80 10.02 15.17
CA PHE A 203 18.34 9.43 13.95
C PHE A 203 17.22 8.79 13.10
N ALA A 204 17.50 8.57 11.82
CA ALA A 204 16.65 7.83 10.89
C ALA A 204 17.48 6.83 10.09
N PHE A 205 16.93 5.66 9.79
CA PHE A 205 17.63 4.66 8.97
C PHE A 205 17.71 5.12 7.51
N ALA A 206 18.93 5.26 7.00
CA ALA A 206 19.23 5.79 5.66
C ALA A 206 19.42 4.72 4.58
N GLY A 207 19.66 3.45 4.98
CA GLY A 207 19.70 2.31 4.06
C GLY A 207 20.78 1.26 4.35
N TRP A 208 20.67 0.13 3.64
CA TRP A 208 21.63 -0.96 3.62
C TRP A 208 22.62 -0.84 2.46
N SER A 209 23.77 -1.48 2.60
CA SER A 209 24.85 -1.59 1.62
C SER A 209 25.59 -2.92 1.77
N GLY A 210 26.37 -3.33 0.77
CA GLY A 210 27.08 -4.62 0.78
C GLY A 210 26.20 -5.75 0.21
N ALA A 211 26.14 -6.90 0.89
CA ALA A 211 25.41 -8.09 0.42
C ALA A 211 23.89 -7.89 0.26
N CYS A 212 23.33 -6.88 0.92
CA CYS A 212 22.00 -6.34 0.65
C CYS A 212 22.14 -4.82 0.55
N ALA A 213 21.62 -4.20 -0.52
CA ALA A 213 21.74 -2.77 -0.76
C ALA A 213 20.36 -2.15 -1.03
N GLY A 214 20.14 -0.92 -0.56
CA GLY A 214 18.88 -0.19 -0.68
C GLY A 214 18.16 0.02 0.67
N GLN A 215 16.98 0.65 0.64
CA GLN A 215 16.28 1.13 1.84
C GLN A 215 15.24 0.13 2.41
N GLY A 216 14.93 -0.95 1.68
CA GLY A 216 13.94 -1.95 2.09
C GLY A 216 14.43 -2.95 3.13
N THR A 217 13.73 -4.08 3.26
CA THR A 217 14.16 -5.20 4.10
C THR A 217 15.43 -5.85 3.56
N CYS A 218 16.48 -5.96 4.39
CA CYS A 218 17.65 -6.76 4.07
C CYS A 218 17.41 -8.25 4.35
N ALA A 219 17.63 -9.09 3.34
CA ALA A 219 17.72 -10.54 3.47
C ALA A 219 18.99 -11.03 2.74
N VAL A 220 19.77 -11.88 3.40
CA VAL A 220 21.09 -12.33 2.95
C VAL A 220 21.09 -13.85 2.87
N THR A 221 21.56 -14.42 1.75
CA THR A 221 21.75 -15.88 1.64
C THR A 221 23.23 -16.20 1.85
N MET A 222 23.52 -16.97 2.91
CA MET A 222 24.87 -17.19 3.41
C MET A 222 25.61 -18.25 2.58
N THR A 223 26.31 -17.82 1.54
CA THR A 223 27.10 -18.70 0.64
C THR A 223 28.61 -18.64 0.88
N ALA A 224 29.08 -17.58 1.52
CA ALA A 224 30.47 -17.28 1.86
C ALA A 224 30.47 -16.32 3.08
N ASP A 225 31.65 -15.93 3.57
CA ASP A 225 31.75 -14.78 4.47
C ASP A 225 31.26 -13.52 3.74
N GLN A 226 30.40 -12.72 4.37
CA GLN A 226 29.73 -11.58 3.75
C GLN A 226 29.63 -10.38 4.70
N THR A 227 29.52 -9.18 4.12
CA THR A 227 29.40 -7.91 4.85
C THR A 227 28.15 -7.14 4.45
N VAL A 228 27.53 -6.48 5.44
CA VAL A 228 26.42 -5.54 5.24
C VAL A 228 26.70 -4.27 6.02
N GLY A 229 26.57 -3.10 5.40
CA GLY A 229 26.60 -1.81 6.09
C GLY A 229 25.20 -1.26 6.30
N ALA A 230 24.87 -0.87 7.53
CA ALA A 230 23.63 -0.21 7.91
C ALA A 230 23.90 1.26 8.28
N SER A 231 23.26 2.20 7.59
CA SER A 231 23.48 3.62 7.81
C SER A 231 22.29 4.29 8.51
N PHE A 232 22.59 5.19 9.44
CA PHE A 232 21.63 6.02 10.16
C PHE A 232 22.04 7.50 10.04
N ALA A 233 21.17 8.34 9.49
CA ALA A 233 21.39 9.77 9.36
C ALA A 233 20.87 10.52 10.59
N VAL A 234 21.47 11.67 10.92
CA VAL A 234 20.98 12.55 11.99
C VAL A 234 19.68 13.21 11.55
N THR A 235 18.64 13.10 12.37
CA THR A 235 17.35 13.78 12.16
C THR A 235 17.44 15.21 12.68
N SER A 236 17.34 16.19 11.79
CA SER A 236 17.40 17.61 12.12
C SER A 236 16.07 18.10 12.70
N VAL A 237 16.05 18.35 14.00
CA VAL A 237 14.85 18.86 14.69
C VAL A 237 14.49 20.27 14.19
N ILE A 238 13.19 20.49 13.96
CA ILE A 238 12.56 21.78 13.65
C ILE A 238 11.79 22.22 14.89
N THR A 239 12.24 23.31 15.52
CA THR A 239 11.58 23.95 16.68
C THR A 239 10.96 25.31 16.35
N SER A 240 11.13 25.80 15.12
CA SER A 240 10.53 27.02 14.59
C SER A 240 10.39 26.92 13.08
N CYS A 241 9.46 27.68 12.50
CA CYS A 241 9.38 27.93 11.07
C CYS A 241 10.73 28.40 10.50
N ARG A 242 11.10 27.93 9.29
CA ARG A 242 12.38 28.22 8.61
C ARG A 242 12.37 27.72 7.16
N PRO A 243 13.29 28.23 6.31
CA PRO A 243 13.63 27.59 5.05
C PRO A 243 14.40 26.26 5.24
N ILE A 244 14.26 25.36 4.28
CA ILE A 244 14.91 24.05 4.19
C ILE A 244 15.47 23.89 2.77
N THR A 245 16.77 24.09 2.63
CA THR A 245 17.50 24.05 1.34
C THR A 245 18.50 22.89 1.25
N ALA A 246 18.55 22.02 2.25
CA ALA A 246 19.49 20.90 2.32
C ALA A 246 18.76 19.54 2.28
N PRO A 247 19.35 18.50 1.66
CA PRO A 247 18.86 17.13 1.79
C PRO A 247 18.97 16.64 3.23
N GLY A 248 18.02 15.80 3.66
CA GLY A 248 18.08 15.17 4.98
C GLY A 248 16.72 14.78 5.56
N THR A 249 16.77 14.17 6.75
CA THR A 249 15.59 13.87 7.55
C THR A 249 15.38 14.93 8.62
N TYR A 250 14.13 15.35 8.80
CA TYR A 250 13.69 16.39 9.71
C TYR A 250 12.54 15.90 10.58
N ALA A 251 12.45 16.42 11.80
CA ALA A 251 11.34 16.13 12.70
C ALA A 251 10.80 17.43 13.33
N VAL A 252 9.49 17.66 13.25
CA VAL A 252 8.83 18.76 13.96
C VAL A 252 8.40 18.24 15.33
N THR A 253 9.05 18.68 16.42
CA THR A 253 8.86 18.10 17.77
C THR A 253 7.97 18.93 18.69
N GLY A 254 7.28 19.92 18.16
CA GLY A 254 6.30 20.75 18.85
C GLY A 254 5.56 21.62 17.82
N GLN A 255 4.42 22.22 18.21
CA GLN A 255 3.69 23.12 17.31
C GLN A 255 4.56 24.33 16.91
N ILE A 256 4.65 24.62 15.62
CA ILE A 256 5.38 25.77 15.05
C ILE A 256 4.41 26.65 14.27
N SER A 257 4.55 27.98 14.35
CA SER A 257 3.74 28.89 13.55
C SER A 257 4.41 30.22 13.21
N SER A 258 3.98 30.83 12.11
CA SER A 258 4.43 32.12 11.58
C SER A 258 3.25 32.98 11.09
N SER A 259 3.49 34.29 11.00
CA SER A 259 2.63 35.24 10.24
C SER A 259 2.76 35.07 8.73
N ASP A 260 3.86 34.46 8.29
CA ASP A 260 4.32 34.34 6.91
C ASP A 260 4.48 32.85 6.56
N THR A 261 5.24 32.50 5.52
CA THR A 261 5.58 31.09 5.22
C THR A 261 6.20 30.39 6.44
N CYS A 262 5.72 29.19 6.80
CA CYS A 262 6.28 28.45 7.95
C CYS A 262 7.36 27.43 7.57
N LEU A 263 7.04 26.46 6.70
CA LEU A 263 8.02 25.57 6.10
C LEU A 263 8.20 25.99 4.64
N ASP A 264 9.43 26.39 4.28
CA ASP A 264 9.78 26.84 2.94
C ASP A 264 10.88 25.92 2.38
N ILE A 265 10.49 24.92 1.60
CA ILE A 265 11.41 23.88 1.11
C ILE A 265 11.77 24.23 -0.33
N HIS A 266 13.02 24.59 -0.62
CA HIS A 266 13.36 25.04 -1.97
C HIS A 266 14.76 24.69 -2.45
N ASP A 267 14.89 24.58 -3.78
CA ASP A 267 16.13 24.35 -4.53
C ASP A 267 16.97 23.18 -4.00
N THR A 268 16.28 22.07 -3.68
CA THR A 268 16.86 20.96 -2.91
C THR A 268 16.23 19.61 -3.27
N HIS A 269 16.76 18.53 -2.69
CA HIS A 269 16.27 17.18 -2.96
C HIS A 269 16.39 16.29 -1.72
N GLY A 270 15.77 15.11 -1.71
CA GLY A 270 16.00 14.11 -0.65
C GLY A 270 15.54 14.55 0.75
N VAL A 271 14.41 15.27 0.83
CA VAL A 271 13.90 15.88 2.07
C VAL A 271 12.79 15.03 2.68
N THR A 272 13.03 14.46 3.86
CA THR A 272 12.00 13.76 4.65
C THR A 272 11.60 14.60 5.85
N ILE A 273 10.31 14.87 6.05
CA ILE A 273 9.78 15.56 7.24
C ILE A 273 8.72 14.68 7.90
N ASP A 274 8.96 14.30 9.15
CA ASP A 274 7.92 13.73 10.02
C ASP A 274 7.49 14.76 11.06
N CYS A 275 6.23 15.17 11.01
CA CYS A 275 5.71 16.12 11.99
C CYS A 275 5.17 15.48 13.27
N GLY A 276 5.07 14.15 13.38
CA GLY A 276 4.61 13.48 14.61
C GLY A 276 3.26 13.96 15.16
N GLY A 277 2.33 14.37 14.29
CA GLY A 277 1.03 14.94 14.63
C GLY A 277 1.05 16.43 15.02
N GLN A 278 2.18 17.12 14.91
CA GLN A 278 2.31 18.53 15.29
C GLN A 278 1.70 19.48 14.26
N THR A 279 1.26 20.64 14.76
CA THR A 279 0.74 21.73 13.94
C THR A 279 1.85 22.54 13.31
N VAL A 280 1.72 22.81 12.00
CA VAL A 280 2.53 23.73 11.21
C VAL A 280 1.61 24.85 10.75
N GLY A 281 1.69 26.02 11.39
CA GLY A 281 0.82 27.17 11.11
C GLY A 281 1.51 28.23 10.27
N GLY A 282 0.94 28.66 9.14
CA GLY A 282 1.57 29.73 8.35
C GLY A 282 0.70 30.30 7.24
N SER A 283 1.30 31.24 6.51
CA SER A 283 0.67 32.00 5.44
C SER A 283 1.58 32.09 4.21
N PRO A 284 1.78 31.01 3.42
CA PRO A 284 1.24 29.65 3.56
C PRO A 284 1.88 28.82 4.69
N ALA A 285 1.27 27.71 5.10
CA ALA A 285 1.89 26.80 6.07
C ALA A 285 3.09 26.05 5.46
N LEU A 286 2.99 25.71 4.17
CA LEU A 286 4.03 25.02 3.40
C LEU A 286 4.22 25.69 2.03
N VAL A 287 5.46 25.98 1.67
CA VAL A 287 5.88 26.28 0.29
C VAL A 287 6.91 25.23 -0.13
N MET A 288 6.79 24.76 -1.37
CA MET A 288 7.79 23.90 -2.01
C MET A 288 8.11 24.44 -3.39
N THR A 289 9.40 24.68 -3.70
CA THR A 289 9.82 25.20 -5.02
C THR A 289 11.08 24.47 -5.49
N ASN A 290 11.05 23.81 -6.66
CA ASN A 290 12.18 23.04 -7.20
C ASN A 290 12.65 21.93 -6.23
N VAL A 291 11.76 20.99 -5.87
CA VAL A 291 12.03 19.95 -4.87
C VAL A 291 11.83 18.53 -5.41
N ASP A 292 12.91 17.75 -5.48
CA ASP A 292 12.90 16.36 -5.93
C ASP A 292 13.09 15.34 -4.79
N GLY A 293 12.37 14.23 -4.81
CA GLY A 293 12.59 13.12 -3.87
C GLY A 293 12.26 13.50 -2.42
N PHE A 294 11.00 13.80 -2.13
CA PHE A 294 10.56 14.25 -0.79
C PHE A 294 9.58 13.28 -0.11
N SER A 295 9.51 13.31 1.22
CA SER A 295 8.51 12.56 1.98
C SER A 295 8.06 13.36 3.20
N ILE A 296 6.85 13.92 3.12
CA ILE A 296 6.19 14.67 4.19
C ILE A 296 5.10 13.78 4.78
N LYS A 297 4.96 13.77 6.11
CA LYS A 297 3.98 12.94 6.81
C LYS A 297 3.63 13.42 8.22
N ASN A 298 2.44 13.02 8.66
CA ASN A 298 1.90 13.26 10.00
C ASN A 298 1.79 14.76 10.38
N CYS A 299 1.75 15.67 9.41
CA CYS A 299 1.73 17.13 9.60
C CYS A 299 0.31 17.68 9.63
N HIS A 300 0.00 18.52 10.62
CA HIS A 300 -1.27 19.28 10.64
C HIS A 300 -1.02 20.71 10.17
N PHE A 301 -1.19 20.96 8.87
CA PHE A 301 -1.01 22.26 8.24
C PHE A 301 -2.23 23.16 8.49
N VAL A 302 -2.03 24.36 9.05
CA VAL A 302 -3.10 25.30 9.40
C VAL A 302 -2.81 26.69 8.79
N PRO A 303 -3.77 27.34 8.10
CA PRO A 303 -3.55 28.65 7.53
C PRO A 303 -3.65 29.74 8.61
N THR A 304 -2.76 30.73 8.59
CA THR A 304 -2.81 31.88 9.51
C THR A 304 -3.37 33.16 8.88
N ALA A 305 -3.28 33.31 7.55
CA ALA A 305 -3.91 34.41 6.79
C ALA A 305 -4.05 34.16 5.27
N SER A 306 -3.14 33.39 4.66
CA SER A 306 -3.03 33.17 3.21
C SER A 306 -4.27 32.57 2.54
N PHE A 307 -4.46 32.95 1.26
CA PHE A 307 -5.40 32.32 0.33
C PHE A 307 -5.08 30.84 0.07
N TYR A 308 -3.80 30.46 0.04
CA TYR A 308 -3.34 29.08 -0.09
C TYR A 308 -2.75 28.57 1.24
N LEU A 309 -3.11 27.35 1.63
CA LEU A 309 -2.48 26.66 2.76
C LEU A 309 -1.10 26.11 2.40
N ALA A 310 -1.00 25.52 1.21
CA ALA A 310 0.23 24.97 0.67
C ALA A 310 0.36 25.34 -0.80
N ASN A 311 1.57 25.68 -1.24
CA ASN A 311 1.88 26.01 -2.63
C ASN A 311 3.11 25.23 -3.09
N LEU A 312 2.94 24.32 -4.05
CA LEU A 312 3.96 23.39 -4.52
C LEU A 312 4.24 23.66 -6.01
N LEU A 313 5.47 24.06 -6.33
CA LEU A 313 5.90 24.46 -7.67
C LEU A 313 7.12 23.64 -8.10
N HIS A 314 7.04 22.94 -9.24
CA HIS A 314 8.13 22.09 -9.75
C HIS A 314 8.61 21.06 -8.69
N VAL A 315 7.73 20.15 -8.31
CA VAL A 315 7.98 19.13 -7.27
C VAL A 315 7.91 17.73 -7.85
N SER A 316 8.83 16.84 -7.50
CA SER A 316 8.90 15.50 -8.10
C SER A 316 9.26 14.35 -7.16
N ASN A 317 8.90 13.13 -7.56
CA ASN A 317 9.30 11.85 -6.95
C ASN A 317 9.04 11.78 -5.43
N GLY A 318 7.88 12.28 -4.96
CA GLY A 318 7.65 12.48 -3.53
C GLY A 318 6.29 12.09 -2.98
N THR A 319 6.16 12.11 -1.64
CA THR A 319 4.97 11.63 -0.92
C THR A 319 4.43 12.62 0.12
N PHE A 320 3.10 12.71 0.23
CA PHE A 320 2.36 13.21 1.40
C PHE A 320 1.53 12.08 2.00
N GLN A 321 1.65 11.83 3.32
CA GLN A 321 0.96 10.71 3.96
C GLN A 321 0.52 10.98 5.41
N HIS A 322 -0.75 10.70 5.71
CA HIS A 322 -1.39 10.95 7.01
C HIS A 322 -1.33 12.43 7.47
N ASP A 323 -1.14 13.35 6.53
CA ASP A 323 -1.18 14.78 6.75
C ASP A 323 -2.64 15.26 6.89
N THR A 324 -2.83 16.37 7.61
CA THR A 324 -4.10 17.08 7.73
C THR A 324 -3.94 18.49 7.21
N PHE A 325 -4.61 18.78 6.11
CA PHE A 325 -4.69 20.11 5.50
C PHE A 325 -5.91 20.85 6.08
N GLY A 326 -5.66 22.01 6.67
CA GLY A 326 -6.67 22.93 7.22
C GLY A 326 -7.55 23.59 6.15
N SER A 327 -8.13 24.76 6.47
CA SER A 327 -9.28 25.32 5.73
C SER A 327 -8.96 26.28 4.57
N ALA A 328 -7.82 26.15 3.90
CA ALA A 328 -7.46 26.96 2.74
C ALA A 328 -6.85 26.09 1.62
N PRO A 329 -7.14 26.34 0.33
CA PRO A 329 -6.72 25.49 -0.79
C PRO A 329 -5.24 25.07 -0.80
N VAL A 330 -5.00 23.84 -1.27
CA VAL A 330 -3.67 23.33 -1.64
C VAL A 330 -3.50 23.53 -3.14
N ASN A 331 -2.45 24.25 -3.54
CA ASN A 331 -2.12 24.53 -4.94
C ASN A 331 -0.85 23.79 -5.38
N VAL A 332 -0.90 23.17 -6.55
CA VAL A 332 0.20 22.39 -7.14
C VAL A 332 0.38 22.76 -8.61
N VAL A 333 1.61 23.02 -9.04
CA VAL A 333 1.95 23.37 -10.42
C VAL A 333 3.22 22.65 -10.84
N HIS A 334 3.21 22.01 -12.00
CA HIS A 334 4.32 21.19 -12.52
C HIS A 334 4.81 20.10 -11.54
N ALA A 335 3.88 19.34 -10.95
CA ALA A 335 4.23 18.16 -10.17
C ALA A 335 4.45 16.93 -11.08
N ALA A 336 5.41 16.07 -10.73
CA ALA A 336 5.68 14.83 -11.46
C ALA A 336 5.95 13.64 -10.53
N ASP A 337 5.25 12.52 -10.71
CA ASP A 337 5.46 11.28 -9.93
C ASP A 337 5.30 11.50 -8.40
N VAL A 338 4.25 12.23 -8.01
CA VAL A 338 3.93 12.56 -6.61
C VAL A 338 2.75 11.73 -6.11
N ARG A 339 2.86 11.15 -4.91
CA ARG A 339 1.78 10.38 -4.25
C ARG A 339 1.22 11.12 -3.04
N ILE A 340 -0.08 11.31 -2.99
CA ILE A 340 -0.82 11.97 -1.91
C ILE A 340 -1.82 10.94 -1.38
N ASP A 341 -1.44 10.23 -0.30
CA ASP A 341 -2.13 9.03 0.15
C ASP A 341 -2.60 9.13 1.61
N GLN A 342 -3.84 8.72 1.89
CA GLN A 342 -4.40 8.62 3.25
C GLN A 342 -4.42 9.95 4.05
N ASN A 343 -4.46 11.10 3.39
CA ASN A 343 -4.49 12.42 4.02
C ASN A 343 -5.93 12.90 4.28
N THR A 344 -6.08 13.89 5.17
CA THR A 344 -7.35 14.58 5.42
C THR A 344 -7.27 16.02 4.91
N PHE A 345 -8.26 16.45 4.13
CA PHE A 345 -8.39 17.82 3.63
C PHE A 345 -9.68 18.47 4.13
N ASN A 346 -9.53 19.57 4.85
CA ASN A 346 -10.60 20.55 5.07
C ASN A 346 -10.53 21.71 4.04
N ALA A 347 -9.79 21.48 2.95
CA ALA A 347 -9.51 22.37 1.83
C ALA A 347 -9.78 21.66 0.50
N SER A 348 -9.88 22.43 -0.59
CA SER A 348 -9.77 21.87 -1.93
C SER A 348 -8.31 21.56 -2.27
N TYR A 349 -8.13 20.55 -3.14
CA TYR A 349 -6.87 20.29 -3.81
C TYR A 349 -6.98 20.73 -5.27
N TRP A 350 -6.03 21.54 -5.73
CA TRP A 350 -5.93 22.00 -7.11
C TRP A 350 -4.53 21.73 -7.66
N GLN A 351 -4.43 21.04 -8.79
CA GLN A 351 -3.19 20.87 -9.55
C GLN A 351 -3.31 21.37 -10.98
N SER A 352 -2.19 21.80 -11.56
CA SER A 352 -2.10 22.16 -12.98
C SER A 352 -0.76 21.76 -13.60
N TYR A 353 -0.75 21.48 -14.90
CA TYR A 353 0.43 21.06 -15.68
C TYR A 353 1.23 19.92 -15.02
N SER A 354 0.50 19.01 -14.37
CA SER A 354 1.05 18.01 -13.45
C SER A 354 0.80 16.61 -13.98
N HIS A 355 1.74 15.69 -13.76
CA HIS A 355 1.77 14.40 -14.44
C HIS A 355 2.02 13.23 -13.48
N ARG A 356 1.29 12.13 -13.68
CA ARG A 356 1.41 10.90 -12.85
C ARG A 356 1.24 11.17 -11.35
N VAL A 357 0.46 12.19 -10.99
CA VAL A 357 0.14 12.49 -9.58
C VAL A 357 -0.97 11.55 -9.12
N VAL A 358 -0.79 10.91 -7.95
CA VAL A 358 -1.73 9.91 -7.42
C VAL A 358 -2.32 10.38 -6.09
N LEU A 359 -3.57 10.86 -6.12
CA LEU A 359 -4.38 11.12 -4.93
C LEU A 359 -5.18 9.86 -4.61
N SER A 360 -4.76 9.11 -3.58
CA SER A 360 -5.47 7.91 -3.15
C SER A 360 -5.89 7.91 -1.68
N SER A 361 -7.02 7.25 -1.39
CA SER A 361 -7.47 6.98 -0.01
C SER A 361 -7.71 8.22 0.86
N ASN A 362 -7.73 9.43 0.30
CA ASN A 362 -7.84 10.68 1.06
C ASN A 362 -9.30 10.95 1.47
N THR A 363 -9.47 11.71 2.55
CA THR A 363 -10.78 12.21 3.00
C THR A 363 -10.84 13.72 2.82
N LEU A 364 -11.74 14.20 1.97
CA LEU A 364 -11.96 15.63 1.69
C LEU A 364 -13.38 16.01 2.18
N VAL A 365 -13.48 17.00 3.07
CA VAL A 365 -14.76 17.32 3.74
C VAL A 365 -14.89 18.83 3.94
N SER A 366 -15.95 19.46 3.41
CA SER A 366 -16.17 20.89 3.62
C SER A 366 -16.47 21.17 5.09
N SER A 367 -15.93 22.28 5.61
CA SER A 367 -15.86 22.54 7.05
C SER A 367 -17.22 22.80 7.71
N ALA A 368 -18.21 23.27 6.94
CA ALA A 368 -19.59 23.47 7.36
C ALA A 368 -20.60 23.13 6.26
N ARG A 369 -21.88 22.98 6.60
CA ARG A 369 -22.96 23.14 5.61
C ARG A 369 -23.03 24.61 5.22
N GLY A 370 -23.17 24.90 3.92
CA GLY A 370 -23.14 26.27 3.43
C GLY A 370 -21.75 26.86 3.21
N SER A 371 -20.65 26.11 3.45
CA SER A 371 -19.31 26.52 3.00
C SER A 371 -18.95 25.83 1.70
N ALA A 372 -18.53 26.62 0.71
CA ALA A 372 -17.96 26.12 -0.53
C ALA A 372 -16.49 25.78 -0.37
N PHE A 373 -16.05 24.71 -1.02
CA PHE A 373 -14.71 24.71 -1.61
C PHE A 373 -14.68 25.66 -2.81
N ALA A 374 -13.51 26.22 -3.13
CA ALA A 374 -13.36 27.07 -4.31
C ALA A 374 -13.48 26.21 -5.57
N GLY A 375 -14.66 26.25 -6.21
CA GLY A 375 -15.04 25.32 -7.28
C GLY A 375 -15.21 23.90 -6.74
N ALA A 376 -14.21 23.06 -6.97
CA ALA A 376 -14.24 21.63 -6.72
C ALA A 376 -13.54 21.20 -5.43
N MET A 377 -13.78 19.96 -5.01
CA MET A 377 -13.01 19.32 -3.93
C MET A 377 -11.62 18.89 -4.41
N ILE A 378 -11.55 18.35 -5.64
CA ILE A 378 -10.33 18.03 -6.37
C ILE A 378 -10.44 18.66 -7.77
N GLY A 379 -9.42 19.39 -8.20
CA GLY A 379 -9.30 19.89 -9.57
C GLY A 379 -7.93 19.57 -10.18
N SER A 380 -7.91 19.15 -11.45
CA SER A 380 -6.70 18.96 -12.25
C SER A 380 -6.87 19.60 -13.62
N THR A 381 -5.88 20.37 -14.08
CA THR A 381 -5.88 20.88 -15.46
C THR A 381 -4.53 20.78 -16.19
N PHE A 382 -4.58 20.59 -17.51
CA PHE A 382 -3.42 20.63 -18.42
C PHE A 382 -2.35 19.55 -18.17
N GLY A 383 -2.68 18.48 -17.45
CA GLY A 383 -1.76 17.40 -17.07
C GLY A 383 -1.83 16.12 -17.92
N SER A 384 -1.27 15.03 -17.37
CA SER A 384 -1.49 13.67 -17.89
C SER A 384 -1.28 12.55 -16.86
N ASP A 385 -1.91 11.40 -17.11
CA ASP A 385 -1.72 10.14 -16.39
C ASP A 385 -2.02 10.24 -14.88
N ASN A 386 -2.79 11.24 -14.45
CA ASN A 386 -3.11 11.50 -13.04
C ASN A 386 -4.18 10.55 -12.52
N GLN A 387 -4.17 10.27 -11.22
CA GLN A 387 -5.01 9.21 -10.63
C GLN A 387 -5.67 9.67 -9.33
N PHE A 388 -7.00 9.76 -9.37
CA PHE A 388 -7.87 10.14 -8.25
C PHE A 388 -8.64 8.89 -7.84
N VAL A 389 -8.11 8.13 -6.87
CA VAL A 389 -8.52 6.73 -6.61
C VAL A 389 -8.97 6.48 -5.17
N GLY A 390 -10.22 6.05 -4.98
CA GLY A 390 -10.73 5.59 -3.69
C GLY A 390 -10.83 6.66 -2.60
N ASN A 391 -10.90 7.95 -2.99
CA ASN A 391 -11.05 9.06 -2.06
C ASN A 391 -12.51 9.18 -1.59
N VAL A 392 -12.71 9.74 -0.39
CA VAL A 392 -14.03 10.03 0.21
C VAL A 392 -14.25 11.53 0.25
N MET A 393 -15.34 11.99 -0.37
CA MET A 393 -15.64 13.39 -0.63
C MET A 393 -17.04 13.76 -0.11
N ASP A 394 -17.11 14.79 0.74
CA ASP A 394 -18.36 15.40 1.21
C ASP A 394 -18.30 16.94 1.13
N GLY A 395 -18.86 17.50 0.07
CA GLY A 395 -18.92 18.95 -0.19
C GLY A 395 -19.93 19.70 0.69
N LYS A 396 -20.65 18.99 1.58
CA LYS A 396 -21.68 19.47 2.52
C LYS A 396 -22.91 20.13 1.90
N TRP A 397 -23.15 19.99 0.59
CA TRP A 397 -24.30 20.63 -0.09
C TRP A 397 -25.64 20.35 0.62
N ALA A 398 -26.32 21.45 0.95
CA ALA A 398 -27.57 21.49 1.70
C ALA A 398 -28.80 21.20 0.82
N GLY A 399 -28.67 21.30 -0.51
CA GLY A 399 -29.73 21.00 -1.48
C GLY A 399 -30.28 22.21 -2.25
N SER A 400 -29.70 23.40 -2.08
CA SER A 400 -30.15 24.63 -2.75
C SER A 400 -29.06 25.71 -2.80
N GLY A 401 -28.82 26.29 -3.98
CA GLY A 401 -27.94 27.45 -4.18
C GLY A 401 -26.51 27.10 -4.61
N GLN A 402 -25.91 28.00 -5.40
CA GLN A 402 -24.56 27.92 -5.99
C GLN A 402 -23.44 28.43 -5.05
N THR A 403 -23.76 28.78 -3.80
CA THR A 403 -22.79 29.36 -2.84
C THR A 403 -22.14 28.30 -1.94
N GLU A 404 -22.16 27.04 -2.38
CA GLU A 404 -21.67 25.86 -1.67
C GLU A 404 -20.69 25.12 -2.61
N THR A 405 -20.15 23.96 -2.21
CA THR A 405 -19.18 23.23 -3.06
C THR A 405 -19.80 22.88 -4.41
N ASP A 406 -19.17 23.31 -5.51
CA ASP A 406 -19.73 23.16 -6.86
C ASP A 406 -19.64 21.69 -7.30
N ASP A 407 -18.42 21.15 -7.40
CA ASP A 407 -18.15 19.83 -7.95
C ASP A 407 -17.31 18.93 -7.03
N GLY A 408 -17.40 17.61 -7.24
CA GLY A 408 -16.53 16.64 -6.57
C GLY A 408 -15.12 16.64 -7.14
N VAL A 409 -14.98 16.15 -8.38
CA VAL A 409 -13.72 16.10 -9.12
C VAL A 409 -13.87 16.83 -10.45
N VAL A 410 -13.02 17.80 -10.74
CA VAL A 410 -12.90 18.45 -12.07
C VAL A 410 -11.62 17.96 -12.73
N ILE A 411 -11.72 17.49 -13.98
CA ILE A 411 -10.56 17.29 -14.86
C ILE A 411 -10.71 18.18 -16.10
N GLY A 412 -9.64 18.88 -16.49
CA GLY A 412 -9.68 19.91 -17.53
C GLY A 412 -8.49 19.89 -18.49
N ASP A 413 -8.71 19.60 -19.77
CA ASP A 413 -7.62 19.42 -20.75
C ASP A 413 -6.56 18.38 -20.31
N GLU A 414 -7.02 17.28 -19.69
CA GLU A 414 -6.21 16.17 -19.18
C GLU A 414 -6.16 14.99 -20.17
N SER A 415 -5.12 14.14 -20.05
CA SER A 415 -5.03 12.93 -20.87
C SER A 415 -4.46 11.70 -20.16
N GLY A 416 -5.07 10.53 -20.35
CA GLY A 416 -4.69 9.28 -19.67
C GLY A 416 -5.18 9.14 -18.22
N ASP A 417 -5.88 10.15 -17.70
CA ASP A 417 -6.31 10.25 -16.30
C ASP A 417 -7.29 9.16 -15.83
N VAL A 418 -7.22 8.81 -14.54
CA VAL A 418 -8.05 7.81 -13.89
C VAL A 418 -8.79 8.40 -12.70
N VAL A 419 -10.13 8.47 -12.77
CA VAL A 419 -10.99 8.82 -11.63
C VAL A 419 -11.76 7.55 -11.23
N SER A 420 -11.29 6.84 -10.20
CA SER A 420 -11.79 5.48 -9.92
C SER A 420 -12.15 5.19 -8.46
N GLY A 421 -13.30 4.53 -8.24
CA GLY A 421 -13.71 4.00 -6.93
C GLY A 421 -13.97 5.05 -5.84
N ASN A 422 -14.07 6.33 -6.18
CA ASN A 422 -14.29 7.40 -5.20
C ASN A 422 -15.74 7.37 -4.69
N THR A 423 -15.94 7.79 -3.43
CA THR A 423 -17.27 8.09 -2.88
C THR A 423 -17.43 9.60 -2.84
N ILE A 424 -18.31 10.12 -3.69
CA ILE A 424 -18.55 11.56 -3.86
C ILE A 424 -19.97 11.87 -3.35
N SER A 425 -20.09 12.88 -2.51
CA SER A 425 -21.35 13.26 -1.92
C SER A 425 -21.51 14.76 -1.77
N ASN A 426 -22.76 15.22 -1.96
CA ASN A 426 -23.21 16.51 -1.47
C ASN A 426 -22.44 17.69 -2.11
N VAL A 427 -22.54 17.84 -3.43
CA VAL A 427 -21.99 18.95 -4.22
C VAL A 427 -23.10 19.56 -5.10
N PHE A 428 -22.98 20.81 -5.55
CA PHE A 428 -24.07 21.54 -6.23
C PHE A 428 -24.28 21.09 -7.68
N ASP A 429 -23.25 21.00 -8.52
CA ASP A 429 -23.38 20.71 -9.94
C ASP A 429 -23.20 19.20 -10.24
N CYS A 430 -21.98 18.77 -10.53
CA CYS A 430 -21.65 17.41 -10.94
C CYS A 430 -20.78 16.68 -9.90
N GLY A 431 -20.93 15.35 -9.84
CA GLY A 431 -20.03 14.52 -9.04
C GLY A 431 -18.63 14.49 -9.63
N ILE A 432 -18.55 14.40 -10.96
CA ILE A 432 -17.31 14.52 -11.74
C ILE A 432 -17.60 15.42 -12.95
N GLU A 433 -16.84 16.50 -13.09
CA GLU A 433 -16.90 17.43 -14.22
C GLU A 433 -15.72 17.22 -15.19
N THR A 434 -15.94 17.54 -16.46
CA THR A 434 -14.95 17.46 -17.53
C THR A 434 -14.97 18.73 -18.35
N THR A 435 -13.85 19.44 -18.43
CA THR A 435 -13.71 20.67 -19.22
C THR A 435 -12.55 20.57 -20.22
N GLY A 436 -12.56 21.43 -21.24
CA GLY A 436 -11.58 21.33 -22.33
C GLY A 436 -11.59 19.96 -23.04
N VAL A 437 -10.43 19.51 -23.53
CA VAL A 437 -10.26 18.24 -24.25
C VAL A 437 -9.77 17.13 -23.31
N ILE A 438 -10.67 16.23 -22.91
CA ILE A 438 -10.34 15.03 -22.14
C ILE A 438 -10.10 13.84 -23.07
N ALA A 439 -8.92 13.22 -22.99
CA ALA A 439 -8.51 12.14 -23.90
C ALA A 439 -8.01 10.89 -23.17
N ASN A 440 -8.44 9.70 -23.61
CA ASN A 440 -8.03 8.39 -23.07
C ASN A 440 -8.30 8.20 -21.56
N ALA A 441 -9.22 8.96 -20.97
CA ALA A 441 -9.48 8.94 -19.53
C ALA A 441 -10.32 7.73 -19.11
N THR A 442 -10.19 7.29 -17.86
CA THR A 442 -10.94 6.19 -17.26
C THR A 442 -11.68 6.65 -16.00
N ILE A 443 -12.99 6.90 -16.13
CA ILE A 443 -13.87 7.28 -15.01
C ILE A 443 -14.68 6.05 -14.59
N SER A 444 -14.32 5.39 -13.50
CA SER A 444 -14.85 4.04 -13.21
C SER A 444 -15.23 3.76 -11.76
N ASN A 445 -16.31 2.99 -11.56
CA ASN A 445 -16.75 2.47 -10.25
C ASN A 445 -16.99 3.54 -9.16
N ASN A 446 -17.17 4.81 -9.52
CA ASN A 446 -17.41 5.88 -8.55
C ASN A 446 -18.86 5.83 -8.03
N ASN A 447 -19.04 6.09 -6.74
CA ASN A 447 -20.34 6.17 -6.07
C ASN A 447 -20.67 7.63 -5.77
N ILE A 448 -21.61 8.20 -6.51
CA ILE A 448 -21.91 9.63 -6.55
C ILE A 448 -23.31 9.86 -5.95
N THR A 449 -23.44 10.75 -4.97
CA THR A 449 -24.67 10.87 -4.17
C THR A 449 -25.10 12.32 -3.90
N ARG A 450 -26.40 12.61 -4.04
CA ARG A 450 -26.99 13.95 -3.83
C ARG A 450 -26.19 15.10 -4.48
N THR A 451 -26.06 15.07 -5.80
CA THR A 451 -25.62 16.23 -6.58
C THR A 451 -26.84 17.00 -7.10
N GLY A 452 -26.70 18.29 -7.37
CA GLY A 452 -27.81 19.15 -7.81
C GLY A 452 -28.03 19.18 -9.32
N PHE A 453 -27.07 18.75 -10.14
CA PHE A 453 -27.22 18.75 -11.60
C PHE A 453 -26.90 17.41 -12.30
N CYS A 454 -25.74 16.79 -12.03
CA CYS A 454 -25.35 15.57 -12.74
C CYS A 454 -24.47 14.58 -11.95
N GLY A 455 -24.38 13.34 -12.45
CA GLY A 455 -23.44 12.34 -11.96
C GLY A 455 -22.05 12.61 -12.50
N ILE A 456 -21.86 12.38 -13.80
CA ILE A 456 -20.63 12.67 -14.55
C ILE A 456 -20.98 13.58 -15.72
N GLY A 457 -20.28 14.68 -15.93
CA GLY A 457 -20.64 15.63 -16.98
C GLY A 457 -19.50 16.55 -17.39
N GLY A 458 -19.84 17.62 -18.09
CA GLY A 458 -18.88 18.61 -18.56
C GLY A 458 -19.53 19.80 -19.25
N TRP A 459 -18.86 20.95 -19.13
CA TRP A 459 -19.37 22.26 -19.55
C TRP A 459 -18.36 23.02 -20.43
N TYR A 460 -18.65 24.29 -20.75
CA TYR A 460 -17.70 25.25 -21.31
C TYR A 460 -17.04 24.80 -22.64
N TRP A 461 -15.79 24.37 -22.60
CA TRP A 461 -14.99 23.86 -23.73
C TRP A 461 -14.97 22.33 -23.84
N ASN A 462 -15.96 21.63 -23.26
CA ASN A 462 -16.00 20.16 -23.20
C ASN A 462 -15.82 19.46 -24.56
N SER A 463 -14.91 18.50 -24.55
CA SER A 463 -14.59 17.53 -25.60
C SER A 463 -14.16 16.23 -24.89
N LEU A 464 -14.72 15.09 -25.28
CA LEU A 464 -14.40 13.77 -24.70
C LEU A 464 -14.01 12.79 -25.81
N LYS A 465 -12.82 12.19 -25.70
CA LYS A 465 -12.27 11.30 -26.75
C LYS A 465 -11.65 10.03 -26.18
N ALA A 466 -11.91 8.90 -26.84
CA ALA A 466 -11.28 7.59 -26.57
C ALA A 466 -11.34 7.16 -25.09
N SER A 467 -12.31 7.67 -24.34
CA SER A 467 -12.38 7.57 -22.87
C SER A 467 -13.41 6.53 -22.43
N THR A 468 -13.13 5.84 -21.32
CA THR A 468 -13.98 4.80 -20.75
C THR A 468 -14.66 5.29 -19.49
N ILE A 469 -16.00 5.22 -19.47
CA ILE A 469 -16.84 5.62 -18.34
C ILE A 469 -17.67 4.39 -17.94
N SER A 470 -17.32 3.73 -16.82
CA SER A 470 -17.85 2.39 -16.53
C SER A 470 -18.16 2.08 -15.06
N GLY A 471 -19.25 1.35 -14.80
CA GLY A 471 -19.62 0.88 -13.46
C GLY A 471 -19.96 1.97 -12.44
N ASN A 472 -20.09 3.24 -12.85
CA ASN A 472 -20.38 4.34 -11.94
C ASN A 472 -21.85 4.33 -11.50
N VAL A 473 -22.11 4.67 -10.24
CA VAL A 473 -23.47 4.70 -9.66
C VAL A 473 -23.80 6.09 -9.16
N ALA A 474 -24.80 6.74 -9.75
CA ALA A 474 -25.32 8.04 -9.33
C ALA A 474 -26.65 7.85 -8.59
N THR A 475 -26.75 8.30 -7.32
CA THR A 475 -27.92 8.09 -6.45
C THR A 475 -28.50 9.40 -5.91
N GLY A 476 -29.78 9.67 -6.14
CA GLY A 476 -30.41 10.93 -5.72
C GLY A 476 -29.97 12.14 -6.55
N VAL A 477 -29.65 11.90 -7.82
CA VAL A 477 -29.03 12.81 -8.79
C VAL A 477 -30.01 13.06 -9.96
N PRO A 478 -30.10 14.24 -10.60
CA PRO A 478 -31.07 14.46 -11.67
C PRO A 478 -30.75 13.69 -12.96
N ARG A 479 -29.46 13.57 -13.32
CA ARG A 479 -28.98 13.01 -14.60
C ARG A 479 -27.73 12.17 -14.39
N LEU A 480 -27.66 10.99 -15.01
CA LEU A 480 -26.46 10.15 -14.96
C LEU A 480 -25.27 10.82 -15.65
N PHE A 481 -25.54 11.40 -16.82
CA PHE A 481 -24.57 12.04 -17.70
C PHE A 481 -25.03 13.43 -18.14
N HIS A 482 -24.11 14.35 -18.46
CA HIS A 482 -24.41 15.63 -19.12
C HIS A 482 -23.17 16.20 -19.85
N PHE A 483 -23.09 16.13 -21.18
CA PHE A 483 -21.88 16.50 -21.94
C PHE A 483 -22.11 17.67 -22.88
N PHE A 484 -21.94 18.88 -22.33
CA PHE A 484 -22.42 20.12 -22.92
C PHE A 484 -21.26 21.09 -23.23
N ARG A 485 -21.38 21.82 -24.35
CA ARG A 485 -20.38 22.81 -24.80
C ARG A 485 -21.09 24.09 -25.23
N ILE A 486 -20.56 25.22 -24.77
CA ILE A 486 -21.04 26.57 -25.12
C ILE A 486 -19.92 27.47 -25.67
N PHE A 487 -18.67 27.09 -25.47
CA PHE A 487 -17.51 27.86 -25.89
C PHE A 487 -16.84 27.23 -27.12
N GLY A 488 -16.13 28.07 -27.86
CA GLY A 488 -15.62 27.81 -29.19
C GLY A 488 -14.35 26.95 -29.19
N LEU A 489 -13.53 27.12 -30.22
CA LEU A 489 -12.21 26.51 -30.32
C LEU A 489 -11.15 27.55 -29.95
N ARG A 490 -10.37 27.24 -28.92
CA ARG A 490 -9.34 28.10 -28.35
C ARG A 490 -8.09 28.13 -29.26
N PRO A 491 -7.41 29.28 -29.39
CA PRO A 491 -6.12 29.37 -30.07
C PRO A 491 -5.03 28.70 -29.23
N ALA A 492 -3.86 28.45 -29.81
CA ALA A 492 -2.72 27.99 -29.01
C ALA A 492 -2.28 29.07 -28.02
N ARG A 493 -1.76 28.64 -26.86
CA ARG A 493 -1.32 29.51 -25.75
C ARG A 493 -2.44 30.30 -25.08
N PHE A 494 -3.67 29.77 -25.09
CA PHE A 494 -4.83 30.37 -24.44
C PHE A 494 -4.75 30.40 -22.90
N ASP A 495 -3.90 29.53 -22.36
CA ASP A 495 -3.68 29.28 -20.95
C ASP A 495 -2.75 30.32 -20.31
N SER A 496 -2.70 30.34 -18.98
CA SER A 496 -1.95 31.34 -18.19
C SER A 496 -0.42 31.20 -18.26
N LEU A 497 0.10 30.03 -18.64
CA LEU A 497 1.54 29.81 -18.84
C LEU A 497 1.95 29.86 -20.32
N HIS A 498 0.98 30.02 -21.20
CA HIS A 498 1.12 30.04 -22.65
C HIS A 498 1.72 28.74 -23.23
N GLU A 499 1.42 27.58 -22.64
CA GLU A 499 1.97 26.26 -23.03
C GLU A 499 1.04 25.46 -23.95
N MET A 500 -0.28 25.66 -23.88
CA MET A 500 -1.26 24.75 -24.49
C MET A 500 -1.32 24.83 -26.03
N PRO A 501 -1.56 23.70 -26.73
CA PRO A 501 -1.91 23.72 -28.15
C PRO A 501 -3.29 24.37 -28.39
N ALA A 502 -3.59 24.67 -29.65
CA ALA A 502 -4.93 25.10 -30.06
C ALA A 502 -5.92 23.93 -30.01
N ASP A 503 -7.20 24.20 -29.76
CA ASP A 503 -8.25 23.20 -29.94
C ASP A 503 -8.34 22.79 -31.41
N ALA A 504 -7.96 21.54 -31.71
CA ALA A 504 -7.96 21.03 -33.07
C ALA A 504 -9.37 20.74 -33.62
N ALA A 505 -10.31 20.36 -32.75
CA ALA A 505 -11.70 20.01 -33.05
C ALA A 505 -12.54 19.95 -31.77
N VAL A 506 -13.86 19.89 -31.92
CA VAL A 506 -14.79 19.43 -30.87
C VAL A 506 -14.93 17.91 -30.98
N TYR A 507 -14.66 17.20 -29.89
CA TYR A 507 -14.63 15.74 -29.87
C TYR A 507 -15.75 15.18 -28.97
N PHE A 508 -16.55 14.26 -29.51
CA PHE A 508 -17.31 13.30 -28.72
C PHE A 508 -17.24 11.96 -29.48
N ASN A 509 -16.10 11.28 -29.37
CA ASN A 509 -15.81 10.11 -30.20
C ASN A 509 -14.95 9.02 -29.55
N ASP A 510 -15.12 7.79 -30.04
CA ASP A 510 -14.41 6.58 -29.61
C ASP A 510 -14.58 6.23 -28.11
N ASN A 511 -15.59 6.81 -27.44
CA ASN A 511 -15.82 6.62 -26.01
C ASN A 511 -16.63 5.35 -25.70
N VAL A 512 -16.45 4.78 -24.51
CA VAL A 512 -17.17 3.59 -24.05
C VAL A 512 -17.90 3.86 -22.75
N PHE A 513 -19.22 3.70 -22.76
CA PHE A 513 -20.12 3.84 -21.62
C PHE A 513 -20.67 2.45 -21.25
N ASP A 514 -20.19 1.86 -20.15
CA ASP A 514 -20.47 0.46 -19.80
C ASP A 514 -20.94 0.26 -18.35
N GLY A 515 -22.16 -0.22 -18.16
CA GLY A 515 -22.63 -0.68 -16.84
C GLY A 515 -22.85 0.43 -15.80
N ASN A 516 -23.01 1.69 -16.22
CA ASN A 516 -23.29 2.80 -15.31
C ASN A 516 -24.77 2.82 -14.92
N ARG A 517 -25.11 3.34 -13.73
CA ARG A 517 -26.48 3.29 -13.19
C ARG A 517 -26.96 4.56 -12.51
N LEU A 518 -28.18 4.99 -12.83
CA LEU A 518 -28.92 6.05 -12.13
C LEU A 518 -29.95 5.45 -11.16
N VAL A 519 -29.80 5.72 -9.86
CA VAL A 519 -30.66 5.20 -8.79
C VAL A 519 -31.45 6.35 -8.16
N ASN A 520 -32.78 6.20 -8.06
CA ASN A 520 -33.69 7.16 -7.41
C ASN A 520 -33.43 8.62 -7.86
N PRO A 521 -33.59 8.95 -9.15
CA PRO A 521 -33.26 10.28 -9.67
C PRO A 521 -34.06 11.39 -8.96
N SER A 522 -33.38 12.50 -8.66
CA SER A 522 -33.99 13.61 -7.90
C SER A 522 -34.89 14.49 -8.78
N THR A 523 -35.91 15.08 -8.16
CA THR A 523 -37.02 15.75 -8.86
C THR A 523 -36.79 17.25 -9.14
N GLN A 524 -35.56 17.75 -9.02
CA GLN A 524 -35.24 19.13 -9.39
C GLN A 524 -35.25 19.29 -10.92
N ALA A 525 -36.40 19.77 -11.42
CA ALA A 525 -36.68 20.37 -12.73
C ALA A 525 -35.93 19.85 -13.97
N THR A 526 -36.72 19.39 -14.95
CA THR A 526 -36.34 18.99 -16.31
C THR A 526 -35.65 17.64 -16.47
N SER A 527 -36.45 16.68 -16.97
CA SER A 527 -36.01 15.60 -17.87
C SER A 527 -34.79 14.79 -17.41
N SER A 528 -35.07 13.88 -16.49
CA SER A 528 -34.15 12.89 -15.94
C SER A 528 -33.52 11.98 -17.01
N SER A 529 -32.25 11.59 -16.81
CA SER A 529 -31.40 10.74 -17.68
C SER A 529 -30.95 11.27 -19.05
N ILE A 530 -31.25 12.53 -19.43
CA ILE A 530 -30.75 13.12 -20.69
C ILE A 530 -29.21 13.20 -20.72
N ILE A 531 -28.58 12.51 -21.68
CA ILE A 531 -27.16 12.66 -22.05
C ILE A 531 -27.04 13.82 -23.04
N ARG A 532 -27.33 15.05 -22.61
CA ARG A 532 -27.48 16.18 -23.55
C ARG A 532 -26.14 16.45 -24.26
N VAL A 533 -25.98 15.96 -25.50
CA VAL A 533 -24.78 16.16 -26.33
C VAL A 533 -25.03 17.33 -27.28
N TYR A 534 -24.40 18.47 -26.99
CA TYR A 534 -24.34 19.66 -27.86
C TYR A 534 -25.68 20.19 -28.41
N ASP A 535 -26.79 20.00 -27.69
CA ASP A 535 -28.17 20.39 -28.06
C ASP A 535 -28.42 21.92 -28.18
N GLN A 536 -27.39 22.76 -28.02
CA GLN A 536 -27.50 24.23 -28.12
C GLN A 536 -26.39 24.86 -28.98
N LEU A 537 -26.04 24.22 -30.10
CA LEU A 537 -25.16 24.81 -31.12
C LEU A 537 -25.83 25.93 -31.96
N ASP A 538 -26.59 26.82 -31.31
CA ASP A 538 -27.01 28.11 -31.90
C ASP A 538 -25.82 29.08 -31.92
N TYR A 539 -24.83 28.76 -32.76
CA TYR A 539 -23.67 29.61 -33.04
C TYR A 539 -24.04 30.78 -33.97
N SER A 540 -25.09 31.54 -33.63
CA SER A 540 -25.55 32.74 -34.35
C SER A 540 -24.61 33.97 -34.25
N GLY A 541 -23.33 33.75 -33.90
CA GLY A 541 -22.24 34.72 -34.02
C GLY A 541 -21.58 35.15 -32.70
N SER A 542 -22.13 34.78 -31.54
CA SER A 542 -21.59 35.15 -30.23
C SER A 542 -20.79 34.01 -29.57
N VAL A 543 -19.54 33.85 -29.98
CA VAL A 543 -18.51 33.19 -29.13
C VAL A 543 -18.42 33.99 -27.83
N SER A 544 -18.36 33.32 -26.67
CA SER A 544 -18.12 34.02 -25.41
C SER A 544 -16.69 34.54 -25.42
N SER A 545 -16.50 35.86 -25.55
CA SER A 545 -15.20 36.47 -25.86
C SER A 545 -14.25 36.56 -24.65
N VAL A 546 -14.20 35.53 -23.82
CA VAL A 546 -13.33 35.43 -22.64
C VAL A 546 -11.89 35.06 -23.02
N ILE A 547 -11.69 34.26 -24.07
CA ILE A 547 -10.35 33.94 -24.61
C ILE A 547 -10.12 34.73 -25.91
N PRO A 548 -9.13 35.65 -25.95
CA PRO A 548 -8.79 36.38 -27.17
C PRO A 548 -8.34 35.44 -28.29
N GLY A 549 -8.99 35.52 -29.47
CA GLY A 549 -8.68 34.67 -30.63
C GLY A 549 -9.46 33.35 -30.69
N GLU A 550 -10.35 33.10 -29.74
CA GLU A 550 -11.30 31.97 -29.79
C GLU A 550 -12.28 32.11 -30.98
N ARG A 551 -12.54 31.00 -31.68
CA ARG A 551 -13.42 30.97 -32.87
C ARG A 551 -14.62 30.04 -32.70
N ALA A 552 -15.70 30.33 -33.41
CA ALA A 552 -16.80 29.38 -33.55
C ALA A 552 -16.32 28.13 -34.33
N PRO A 553 -16.73 26.91 -33.93
CA PRO A 553 -16.53 25.70 -34.72
C PRO A 553 -17.48 25.69 -35.94
N GLY A 554 -16.94 25.38 -37.11
CA GLY A 554 -17.72 25.03 -38.29
C GLY A 554 -18.13 23.55 -38.25
N SER A 555 -19.03 23.13 -39.14
CA SER A 555 -19.54 21.75 -39.18
C SER A 555 -18.47 20.67 -39.37
N SER A 556 -17.33 21.01 -40.01
CA SER A 556 -16.17 20.12 -40.16
C SER A 556 -15.28 20.01 -38.93
N ASP A 557 -15.45 20.88 -37.93
CA ASP A 557 -14.67 20.82 -36.67
C ASP A 557 -15.29 19.86 -35.65
N PHE A 558 -16.45 19.25 -35.94
CA PHE A 558 -17.13 18.32 -35.04
C PHE A 558 -16.80 16.86 -35.39
N ILE A 559 -16.17 16.16 -34.45
CA ILE A 559 -15.80 14.74 -34.58
C ILE A 559 -16.65 13.95 -33.58
N LEU A 560 -17.78 13.47 -34.07
CA LEU A 560 -18.92 12.94 -33.32
C LEU A 560 -19.27 11.52 -33.81
N SER A 561 -18.58 10.48 -33.29
CA SER A 561 -18.70 9.11 -33.82
C SER A 561 -18.21 8.01 -32.88
N ASN A 562 -18.69 6.79 -33.07
CA ASN A 562 -18.16 5.58 -32.42
C ASN A 562 -18.23 5.59 -30.87
N ASN A 563 -19.25 6.23 -30.29
CA ASN A 563 -19.48 6.16 -28.84
C ASN A 563 -20.35 4.95 -28.51
N ILE A 564 -19.78 3.96 -27.83
CA ILE A 564 -20.44 2.68 -27.52
C ILE A 564 -21.16 2.79 -26.18
N PHE A 565 -22.47 2.57 -26.18
CA PHE A 565 -23.30 2.50 -24.97
C PHE A 565 -23.79 1.07 -24.77
N ARG A 566 -23.43 0.42 -23.66
CA ARG A 566 -23.88 -0.93 -23.31
C ARG A 566 -24.13 -1.10 -21.80
N ASN A 567 -25.05 -1.99 -21.44
CA ASN A 567 -25.37 -2.36 -20.06
C ASN A 567 -25.77 -1.18 -19.13
N ASN A 568 -26.02 0.03 -19.64
CA ASN A 568 -26.28 1.20 -18.80
C ASN A 568 -27.74 1.21 -18.31
N ASP A 569 -27.93 1.41 -17.02
CA ASP A 569 -29.24 1.59 -16.40
C ASP A 569 -29.50 3.08 -16.19
N PHE A 570 -30.28 3.67 -17.10
CA PHE A 570 -30.66 5.08 -17.04
C PHE A 570 -31.75 5.35 -15.99
N GLY A 571 -32.24 4.31 -15.30
CA GLY A 571 -33.31 4.37 -14.30
C GLY A 571 -34.70 4.45 -14.91
N HIS A 572 -35.72 4.32 -14.07
CA HIS A 572 -37.14 4.48 -14.46
C HIS A 572 -37.52 5.96 -14.60
N THR A 573 -36.94 6.61 -15.59
CA THR A 573 -37.10 8.03 -15.92
C THR A 573 -38.32 8.29 -16.80
N LEU A 574 -38.84 9.52 -16.79
CA LEU A 574 -40.03 9.89 -17.58
C LEU A 574 -39.73 10.10 -19.08
N LEU A 575 -38.46 10.15 -19.48
CA LEU A 575 -38.01 10.45 -20.83
C LEU A 575 -36.77 9.62 -21.17
N ALA A 576 -36.56 9.36 -22.46
CA ALA A 576 -35.36 8.71 -22.96
C ALA A 576 -34.10 9.56 -22.73
N PRO A 577 -32.90 8.95 -22.64
CA PRO A 577 -31.64 9.67 -22.81
C PRO A 577 -31.59 10.37 -24.18
N ASP A 578 -31.81 11.69 -24.18
CA ASP A 578 -31.71 12.54 -25.35
C ASP A 578 -30.23 12.81 -25.69
N PHE A 579 -29.86 12.59 -26.95
CA PHE A 579 -28.50 12.69 -27.50
C PHE A 579 -28.29 13.97 -28.35
N GLY A 580 -29.20 14.94 -28.26
CA GLY A 580 -29.19 16.16 -29.08
C GLY A 580 -29.77 15.96 -30.48
N ALA A 581 -30.27 17.04 -31.07
CA ALA A 581 -30.93 17.00 -32.39
C ALA A 581 -30.19 17.83 -33.46
N PRO A 582 -29.96 17.29 -34.67
CA PRO A 582 -30.20 15.91 -35.11
C PRO A 582 -29.05 14.96 -34.68
N VAL A 583 -29.39 13.77 -34.20
CA VAL A 583 -28.42 12.69 -33.95
C VAL A 583 -27.67 12.36 -35.24
N VAL A 584 -26.36 12.62 -35.29
CA VAL A 584 -25.57 12.35 -36.49
C VAL A 584 -25.31 10.84 -36.68
N PRO A 585 -25.36 10.30 -37.91
CA PRO A 585 -25.16 8.88 -38.16
C PRO A 585 -23.82 8.37 -37.62
N GLY A 586 -23.86 7.35 -36.76
CA GLY A 586 -22.67 6.77 -36.13
C GLY A 586 -22.20 7.48 -34.85
N LEU A 587 -22.87 8.54 -34.36
CA LEU A 587 -22.61 9.15 -33.05
C LEU A 587 -22.67 8.09 -31.93
N VAL A 588 -23.77 7.34 -31.92
CA VAL A 588 -24.10 6.32 -30.91
C VAL A 588 -24.02 4.94 -31.56
N ILE A 589 -23.37 4.01 -30.87
CA ILE A 589 -23.40 2.58 -31.15
C ILE A 589 -24.02 1.89 -29.94
N ASP A 590 -25.18 1.26 -30.13
CA ASP A 590 -25.78 0.41 -29.11
C ASP A 590 -25.01 -0.92 -29.04
N GLY A 591 -24.34 -1.16 -27.91
CA GLY A 591 -23.73 -2.44 -27.57
C GLY A 591 -24.69 -3.38 -26.83
N GLY A 592 -25.95 -2.98 -26.63
CA GLY A 592 -27.01 -3.77 -26.02
C GLY A 592 -27.06 -3.71 -24.49
N GLY A 593 -28.16 -4.22 -23.93
CA GLY A 593 -28.36 -4.32 -22.48
C GLY A 593 -28.66 -3.00 -21.76
N ASN A 594 -28.93 -1.92 -22.50
CA ASN A 594 -29.29 -0.64 -21.91
C ASN A 594 -30.76 -0.65 -21.40
N ILE A 595 -31.03 -0.03 -20.25
CA ILE A 595 -32.36 0.09 -19.66
C ILE A 595 -32.75 1.57 -19.68
N CYS A 596 -33.83 1.92 -20.38
CA CYS A 596 -34.26 3.29 -20.60
C CYS A 596 -35.75 3.37 -21.00
N ASN A 597 -36.36 4.55 -20.82
CA ASN A 597 -37.72 4.80 -21.32
C ASN A 597 -37.68 5.20 -22.81
N VAL A 598 -38.72 4.87 -23.59
CA VAL A 598 -38.80 5.12 -25.05
C VAL A 598 -39.95 6.08 -25.40
N SER A 599 -39.66 7.38 -25.36
CA SER A 599 -40.65 8.43 -25.59
C SER A 599 -40.90 8.76 -27.07
N GLY A 600 -41.68 7.92 -27.75
CA GLY A 600 -42.54 8.34 -28.88
C GLY A 600 -41.91 8.48 -30.28
N GLY A 601 -41.97 7.40 -31.07
CA GLY A 601 -42.10 7.47 -32.55
C GLY A 601 -40.86 7.84 -33.39
N VAL A 602 -39.84 8.46 -32.81
CA VAL A 602 -38.55 8.69 -33.46
C VAL A 602 -37.69 7.41 -33.39
N PRO A 603 -36.87 7.07 -34.40
CA PRO A 603 -35.87 6.02 -34.28
C PRO A 603 -34.87 6.34 -33.17
N TYR A 604 -35.03 5.67 -32.02
CA TYR A 604 -34.19 5.87 -30.85
C TYR A 604 -32.89 5.06 -30.99
N PRO A 605 -31.70 5.62 -30.72
CA PRO A 605 -30.43 4.98 -31.09
C PRO A 605 -29.97 3.85 -30.16
N LEU A 606 -30.69 3.56 -29.07
CA LEU A 606 -30.44 2.41 -28.19
C LEU A 606 -31.66 1.47 -28.16
N ALA A 607 -31.44 0.16 -28.12
CA ALA A 607 -32.47 -0.80 -27.77
C ALA A 607 -32.64 -0.87 -26.24
N CYS A 608 -33.56 -0.06 -25.70
CA CYS A 608 -33.97 -0.14 -24.31
C CYS A 608 -34.73 -1.45 -24.02
N GLN A 609 -34.50 -2.03 -22.83
CA GLN A 609 -35.27 -3.15 -22.27
C GLN A 609 -36.44 -2.69 -21.39
#